data_AF-A0A6G7XMM6-F1
#
_entry.id   AF-A0A6G7XMM6-F1
#
_cell.length_a   1.000
_cell.length_b   1.000
_cell.length_c   1.000
_cell.angle_alpha   90.00
_cell.angle_beta   90.00
_cell.angle_gamma   90.00
#
_symmetry.space_group_name_H-M   'P 1'
#
loop_
_entity.id
_entity.type
_entity.pdbx_description
1 polymer ?
#
loop_
_entity_poly.entity_id
_entity_poly.type
_entity_poly.pdbx_seq_one_letter_code
_entity_poly.pdbx_strand_id
1 'polypeptide(L)'
;MSATSATSAEAPAEVLPDRDVVAGLDAALRSRVQQRGVDPQREADVVRQLAHQVVREHDDRSLTGAVDPVADREALVRYLVAHVSGFGPLQPFLDDPVVEEVWINEPSRVFVARDGRHELTPVVLSAAQVMELVKRMLATSGRRIDISQPFVDALLPGGHRLHVVLDGITRGFTAVNIRKFVVKAAHLDDLVALGSLPAPAAAFLRASVAAGLNVLVSGGTQAGKTTMLNALAAAIPGGQRVISVEEVFELDFRQTGLAVGPCRTRERQTHSPV
;
A
#
# COMPACT_ATOMS: atom_id res chain seq x y z
N MET A 1 -34.95 13.28 -24.74
CA MET A 1 -35.01 12.52 -23.48
C MET A 1 -34.69 11.08 -23.81
N SER A 2 -33.56 10.58 -23.31
CA SER A 2 -33.30 9.17 -22.98
C SER A 2 -31.85 9.09 -22.52
N ALA A 3 -31.68 9.02 -21.21
CA ALA A 3 -30.40 8.82 -20.55
C ALA A 3 -30.05 7.34 -20.61
N THR A 4 -28.89 7.02 -21.18
CA THR A 4 -28.31 5.68 -21.14
C THR A 4 -27.49 5.60 -19.86
N SER A 5 -28.04 4.96 -18.83
CA SER A 5 -27.34 4.63 -17.59
C SER A 5 -26.34 3.51 -17.86
N ALA A 6 -25.04 3.82 -17.76
CA ALA A 6 -23.98 2.84 -17.78
C ALA A 6 -23.99 2.07 -16.45
N THR A 7 -24.33 0.80 -16.52
CA THR A 7 -24.20 -0.17 -15.43
C THR A 7 -22.72 -0.31 -15.07
N SER A 8 -22.34 0.18 -13.90
CA SER A 8 -21.04 -0.07 -13.29
C SER A 8 -20.89 -1.57 -13.04
N ALA A 9 -19.91 -2.19 -13.71
CA ALA A 9 -19.53 -3.57 -13.51
C ALA A 9 -18.94 -3.73 -12.10
N GLU A 10 -19.76 -4.24 -11.19
CA GLU A 10 -19.36 -4.68 -9.86
C GLU A 10 -18.40 -5.87 -10.03
N ALA A 11 -17.15 -5.72 -9.57
CA ALA A 11 -16.20 -6.83 -9.56
C ALA A 11 -16.79 -7.99 -8.74
N PRO A 12 -16.72 -9.24 -9.22
CA PRO A 12 -17.30 -10.36 -8.49
C PRO A 12 -16.62 -10.46 -7.12
N ALA A 13 -17.41 -10.42 -6.05
CA ALA A 13 -16.92 -10.67 -4.70
C ALA A 13 -16.30 -12.06 -4.67
N GLU A 14 -14.97 -12.14 -4.47
CA GLU A 14 -14.26 -13.40 -4.29
C GLU A 14 -14.86 -14.14 -3.08
N VAL A 15 -15.63 -15.19 -3.35
CA VAL A 15 -16.25 -16.00 -2.28
C VAL A 15 -15.18 -16.91 -1.71
N LEU A 16 -14.58 -16.48 -0.60
CA LEU A 16 -13.67 -17.31 0.18
C LEU A 16 -14.43 -18.53 0.75
N PRO A 17 -13.76 -19.69 0.88
CA PRO A 17 -14.35 -20.88 1.50
C PRO A 17 -14.68 -20.64 2.98
N ASP A 18 -15.32 -21.64 3.61
CA ASP A 18 -15.75 -21.57 5.00
C ASP A 18 -14.63 -21.07 5.94
N ARG A 19 -15.00 -20.24 6.92
CA ARG A 19 -14.07 -19.55 7.83
C ARG A 19 -13.17 -20.53 8.58
N ASP A 20 -13.70 -21.70 8.93
CA ASP A 20 -12.95 -22.73 9.66
C ASP A 20 -11.87 -23.38 8.76
N VAL A 21 -12.18 -23.58 7.48
CA VAL A 21 -11.21 -24.07 6.49
C VAL A 21 -10.10 -23.05 6.29
N VAL A 22 -10.46 -21.77 6.14
CA VAL A 22 -9.48 -20.68 5.98
C VAL A 22 -8.57 -20.57 7.21
N ALA A 23 -9.12 -20.63 8.42
CA ALA A 23 -8.34 -20.57 9.66
C ALA A 23 -7.37 -21.76 9.78
N GLY A 24 -7.81 -22.96 9.41
CA GLY A 24 -6.96 -24.16 9.40
C GLY A 24 -5.79 -24.05 8.42
N LEU A 25 -6.03 -23.54 7.21
CA LEU A 25 -5.00 -23.36 6.18
C LEU A 25 -4.03 -22.23 6.51
N ASP A 26 -4.50 -21.14 7.12
CA ASP A 26 -3.64 -20.06 7.62
C ASP A 26 -2.68 -20.58 8.71
N ALA A 27 -3.20 -21.32 9.68
CA ALA A 27 -2.38 -21.94 10.73
C ALA A 27 -1.34 -22.92 10.16
N ALA A 28 -1.73 -23.73 9.18
CA ALA A 28 -0.82 -24.66 8.50
C ALA A 28 0.29 -23.92 7.72
N LEU A 29 -0.06 -22.86 7.00
CA LEU A 29 0.91 -22.03 6.28
C LEU A 29 1.89 -21.36 7.25
N ARG A 30 1.40 -20.73 8.32
CA ARG A 30 2.25 -20.12 9.36
C ARG A 30 3.20 -21.13 9.98
N SER A 31 2.73 -22.33 10.30
CA SER A 31 3.56 -23.40 10.83
C SER A 31 4.68 -23.80 9.86
N ARG A 32 4.38 -23.94 8.56
CA ARG A 32 5.38 -24.26 7.53
C ARG A 32 6.43 -23.16 7.34
N VAL A 33 5.98 -21.91 7.31
CA VAL A 33 6.87 -20.75 7.20
C VAL A 33 7.83 -20.70 8.39
N GLN A 34 7.31 -20.94 9.61
CA GLN A 34 8.13 -21.00 10.82
C GLN A 34 9.11 -22.17 10.81
N GLN A 35 8.67 -23.38 10.45
CA GLN A 35 9.52 -24.57 10.38
C GLN A 35 10.66 -24.44 9.38
N ARG A 36 10.43 -23.75 8.26
CA ARG A 36 11.45 -23.49 7.24
C ARG A 36 12.31 -22.26 7.51
N GLY A 37 12.01 -21.49 8.57
CA GLY A 37 12.75 -20.27 8.91
C GLY A 37 12.64 -19.18 7.84
N VAL A 38 11.57 -19.18 7.06
CA VAL A 38 11.34 -18.21 5.97
C VAL A 38 10.88 -16.89 6.58
N ASP A 39 11.48 -15.78 6.18
CA ASP A 39 11.00 -14.44 6.55
C ASP A 39 9.81 -14.07 5.65
N PRO A 40 8.56 -14.02 6.18
CA PRO A 40 7.39 -13.81 5.35
C PRO A 40 7.42 -12.49 4.58
N GLN A 41 8.12 -11.48 5.09
CA GLN A 41 8.12 -10.13 4.54
C GLN A 41 9.18 -9.94 3.47
N ARG A 42 10.31 -10.64 3.60
CA ARG A 42 11.43 -10.56 2.65
C ARG A 42 11.34 -11.63 1.56
N GLU A 43 10.67 -12.74 1.87
CA GLU A 43 10.61 -13.94 1.01
C GLU A 43 9.16 -14.27 0.61
N ALA A 44 8.40 -13.25 0.20
CA ALA A 44 6.99 -13.41 -0.18
C ALA A 44 6.77 -14.44 -1.30
N ASP A 45 7.71 -14.59 -2.23
CA ASP A 45 7.65 -15.61 -3.27
C ASP A 45 7.74 -17.04 -2.71
N VAL A 46 8.57 -17.24 -1.69
CA VAL A 46 8.69 -18.53 -1.00
C VAL A 46 7.40 -18.82 -0.22
N VAL A 47 6.83 -17.83 0.46
CA VAL A 47 5.53 -17.98 1.14
C VAL A 47 4.42 -18.31 0.14
N ARG A 48 4.42 -17.67 -1.05
CA ARG A 48 3.45 -17.99 -2.11
C ARG A 48 3.57 -19.44 -2.57
N GLN A 49 4.79 -19.94 -2.77
CA GLN A 49 5.00 -21.34 -3.12
C GLN A 49 4.49 -22.28 -2.02
N LEU A 50 4.74 -21.96 -0.74
CA LEU A 50 4.23 -22.73 0.39
C LEU A 50 2.70 -22.67 0.49
N ALA A 51 2.08 -21.52 0.21
CA ALA A 51 0.62 -21.37 0.19
C ALA A 51 0.00 -22.25 -0.91
N HIS A 52 0.57 -22.28 -2.12
CA HIS A 52 0.13 -23.19 -3.17
C HIS A 52 0.25 -24.67 -2.74
N GLN A 53 1.31 -25.04 -2.00
CA GLN A 53 1.45 -26.41 -1.48
C GLN A 53 0.38 -26.75 -0.44
N VAL A 54 0.13 -25.85 0.53
CA VAL A 54 -0.92 -26.02 1.55
C VAL A 54 -2.30 -26.20 0.92
N VAL A 55 -2.65 -25.35 -0.06
CA VAL A 55 -3.95 -25.42 -0.72
C VAL A 55 -4.08 -26.68 -1.59
N ARG A 56 -3.02 -27.08 -2.29
CA ARG A 56 -3.02 -28.34 -3.08
C ARG A 56 -3.23 -29.57 -2.21
N GLU A 57 -2.52 -29.68 -1.09
CA GLU A 57 -2.68 -30.83 -0.19
C GLU A 57 -4.07 -30.89 0.45
N HIS A 58 -4.69 -29.74 0.73
CA HIS A 58 -6.08 -29.69 1.18
C HIS A 58 -7.05 -30.19 0.11
N ASP A 59 -6.83 -29.77 -1.14
CA ASP A 59 -7.62 -30.19 -2.29
C ASP A 59 -7.48 -31.70 -2.56
N ASP A 60 -6.26 -32.24 -2.47
CA ASP A 60 -6.00 -33.69 -2.58
C ASP A 60 -6.75 -34.49 -1.51
N ARG A 61 -6.86 -33.94 -0.29
CA ARG A 61 -7.67 -34.54 0.79
C ARG A 61 -9.16 -34.43 0.51
N SER A 62 -9.61 -33.39 -0.18
CA SER A 62 -11.01 -33.23 -0.56
C SER A 62 -11.47 -34.32 -1.52
N LEU A 63 -10.60 -34.77 -2.43
CA LEU A 63 -10.87 -35.88 -3.36
C LEU A 63 -11.17 -37.21 -2.64
N THR A 64 -10.74 -37.35 -1.40
CA THR A 64 -11.02 -38.53 -0.56
C THR A 64 -12.26 -38.37 0.33
N GLY A 65 -12.96 -37.22 0.23
CA GLY A 65 -14.13 -36.87 1.04
C GLY A 65 -13.81 -36.44 2.47
N ALA A 66 -12.53 -36.24 2.81
CA ALA A 66 -12.09 -35.92 4.16
C ALA A 66 -12.25 -34.44 4.54
N VAL A 67 -12.36 -33.55 3.54
CA VAL A 67 -12.52 -32.09 3.71
C VAL A 67 -13.32 -31.49 2.54
N ASP A 68 -13.94 -30.34 2.76
CA ASP A 68 -14.68 -29.64 1.71
C ASP A 68 -13.76 -29.07 0.61
N PRO A 69 -14.19 -29.13 -0.66
CA PRO A 69 -13.43 -28.60 -1.78
C PRO A 69 -13.43 -27.08 -1.78
N VAL A 70 -12.31 -26.50 -2.22
CA VAL A 70 -12.15 -25.05 -2.34
C VAL A 70 -12.54 -24.62 -3.76
N ALA A 71 -13.52 -23.73 -3.88
CA ALA A 71 -14.03 -23.26 -5.17
C ALA A 71 -13.02 -22.41 -5.96
N ASP A 72 -12.32 -21.48 -5.29
CA ASP A 72 -11.29 -20.63 -5.90
C ASP A 72 -9.96 -20.74 -5.15
N ARG A 73 -9.06 -21.58 -5.69
CA ARG A 73 -7.74 -21.84 -5.12
C ARG A 73 -6.83 -20.62 -5.20
N GLU A 74 -6.91 -19.86 -6.30
CA GLU A 74 -6.03 -18.72 -6.50
C GLU A 74 -6.42 -17.55 -5.61
N ALA A 75 -7.73 -17.30 -5.41
CA ALA A 75 -8.20 -16.34 -4.43
C ALA A 75 -7.78 -16.73 -3.00
N LEU A 76 -7.89 -18.02 -2.65
CA LEU A 76 -7.45 -18.50 -1.34
C LEU A 76 -5.94 -18.37 -1.14
N VAL A 77 -5.12 -18.70 -2.14
CA VAL A 77 -3.67 -18.49 -2.06
C VAL A 77 -3.34 -17.01 -1.92
N ARG A 78 -3.95 -16.14 -2.71
CA ARG A 78 -3.78 -14.67 -2.56
C ARG A 78 -4.12 -14.23 -1.14
N TYR A 79 -5.24 -14.70 -0.60
CA TYR A 79 -5.67 -14.39 0.77
C TYR A 79 -4.66 -14.87 1.82
N LEU A 80 -4.20 -16.13 1.74
CA LEU A 80 -3.25 -16.71 2.68
C LEU A 80 -1.89 -15.99 2.62
N VAL A 81 -1.40 -15.69 1.42
CA VAL A 81 -0.16 -14.91 1.23
C VAL A 81 -0.33 -13.48 1.77
N ALA A 82 -1.46 -12.83 1.53
CA ALA A 82 -1.76 -11.52 2.11
C ALA A 82 -1.80 -11.59 3.65
N HIS A 83 -2.29 -12.68 4.23
CA HIS A 83 -2.34 -12.87 5.67
C HIS A 83 -0.99 -13.12 6.31
N VAL A 84 -0.10 -13.85 5.64
CA VAL A 84 1.20 -14.27 6.18
C VAL A 84 2.33 -13.30 5.79
N SER A 85 2.37 -12.86 4.54
CA SER A 85 3.39 -11.97 3.98
C SER A 85 2.94 -10.52 3.79
N GLY A 86 1.63 -10.29 3.65
CA GLY A 86 1.05 -8.95 3.47
C GLY A 86 0.55 -8.31 4.76
N PHE A 87 -0.35 -7.34 4.60
CA PHE A 87 -1.00 -6.62 5.69
C PHE A 87 -2.34 -7.24 6.12
N GLY A 88 -2.53 -8.53 5.84
CA GLY A 88 -3.69 -9.31 6.25
C GLY A 88 -5.02 -8.66 5.85
N PRO A 89 -5.95 -8.43 6.80
CA PRO A 89 -7.27 -7.87 6.49
C PRO A 89 -7.25 -6.48 5.85
N LEU A 90 -6.13 -5.74 5.96
CA LEU A 90 -5.97 -4.42 5.33
C LEU A 90 -5.48 -4.50 3.89
N GLN A 91 -4.93 -5.64 3.47
CA GLN A 91 -4.31 -5.79 2.15
C GLN A 91 -5.26 -5.39 1.00
N PRO A 92 -6.55 -5.81 0.97
CA PRO A 92 -7.46 -5.42 -0.10
C PRO A 92 -7.61 -3.89 -0.24
N PHE A 93 -7.63 -3.15 0.88
CA PHE A 93 -7.71 -1.69 0.84
C PHE A 93 -6.40 -1.03 0.42
N LEU A 94 -5.26 -1.66 0.73
CA LEU A 94 -3.95 -1.18 0.29
C LEU A 94 -3.73 -1.45 -1.21
N ASP A 95 -4.31 -2.51 -1.75
CA ASP A 95 -4.24 -2.83 -3.18
C ASP A 95 -5.24 -2.04 -4.03
N ASP A 96 -6.35 -1.59 -3.43
CA ASP A 96 -7.41 -0.85 -4.13
C ASP A 96 -6.97 0.57 -4.54
N PRO A 97 -6.82 0.89 -5.84
CA PRO A 97 -6.29 2.17 -6.30
C PRO A 97 -7.17 3.38 -5.96
N VAL A 98 -8.44 3.17 -5.61
CA VAL A 98 -9.39 4.24 -5.25
C VAL A 98 -9.27 4.62 -3.77
N VAL A 99 -8.72 3.75 -2.93
CA VAL A 99 -8.46 4.06 -1.52
C VAL A 99 -7.27 5.01 -1.40
N GLU A 100 -7.48 6.13 -0.70
CA GLU A 100 -6.47 7.17 -0.46
C GLU A 100 -5.83 7.03 0.92
N GLU A 101 -6.62 6.71 1.94
CA GLU A 101 -6.18 6.58 3.32
C GLU A 101 -6.88 5.42 4.03
N VAL A 102 -6.21 4.85 5.04
CA VAL A 102 -6.73 3.81 5.93
C VAL A 102 -6.47 4.23 7.37
N TRP A 103 -7.49 4.18 8.23
CA TRP A 103 -7.38 4.48 9.66
C TRP A 103 -7.84 3.33 10.52
N ILE A 104 -7.11 3.10 11.59
CA ILE A 104 -7.53 2.28 12.72
C ILE A 104 -7.52 3.20 13.93
N ASN A 105 -8.68 3.76 14.25
CA ASN A 105 -8.86 4.55 15.46
C ASN A 105 -9.35 3.69 16.63
N GLU A 106 -9.73 2.45 16.39
CA GLU A 106 -10.12 1.47 17.39
C GLU A 106 -9.95 0.11 16.72
N PRO A 107 -9.54 -0.96 17.43
CA PRO A 107 -9.43 -2.29 16.82
C PRO A 107 -10.72 -2.71 16.08
N SER A 108 -11.90 -2.36 16.62
CA SER A 108 -13.19 -2.70 16.01
C SER A 108 -13.65 -1.75 14.89
N ARG A 109 -12.97 -0.62 14.65
CA ARG A 109 -13.39 0.43 13.71
C ARG A 109 -12.27 0.81 12.77
N VAL A 110 -12.23 0.11 11.64
CA VAL A 110 -11.32 0.40 10.53
C VAL A 110 -12.04 1.24 9.48
N PHE A 111 -11.47 2.40 9.15
CA PHE A 111 -12.00 3.32 8.16
C PHE A 111 -11.09 3.38 6.94
N VAL A 112 -11.68 3.67 5.78
CA VAL A 112 -10.93 4.04 4.57
C VAL A 112 -11.47 5.34 3.99
N ALA A 113 -10.64 6.07 3.23
CA ALA A 113 -11.09 7.20 2.45
C ALA A 113 -11.05 6.92 0.96
N ARG A 114 -12.13 7.33 0.29
CA ARG A 114 -12.28 7.31 -1.17
C ARG A 114 -12.82 8.66 -1.59
N ASP A 115 -12.20 9.27 -2.60
CA ASP A 115 -12.59 10.59 -3.12
C ASP A 115 -12.78 11.64 -1.99
N GLY A 116 -11.89 11.64 -1.00
CA GLY A 116 -11.96 12.53 0.16
C GLY A 116 -13.10 12.27 1.17
N ARG A 117 -13.84 11.16 1.04
CA ARG A 117 -14.91 10.76 1.98
C ARG A 117 -14.51 9.54 2.78
N HIS A 118 -14.79 9.56 4.08
CA HIS A 118 -14.45 8.46 4.98
C HIS A 118 -15.62 7.46 5.08
N GLU A 119 -15.32 6.18 4.97
CA GLU A 119 -16.27 5.09 5.11
C GLU A 119 -15.78 4.06 6.15
N LEU A 120 -16.72 3.51 6.93
CA LEU A 120 -16.43 2.43 7.87
C LEU A 120 -16.42 1.11 7.10
N THR A 121 -15.36 0.32 7.28
CA THR A 121 -15.22 -0.99 6.65
C THR A 121 -15.85 -2.09 7.52
N PRO A 122 -16.14 -3.28 6.95
CA PRO A 122 -16.58 -4.44 7.72
C PRO A 122 -15.44 -5.12 8.50
N VAL A 123 -14.21 -4.62 8.42
CA VAL A 123 -13.05 -5.23 9.10
C VAL A 123 -13.06 -4.89 10.59
N VAL A 124 -13.06 -5.95 11.40
CA VAL A 124 -12.98 -5.89 12.86
C VAL A 124 -11.71 -6.62 13.29
N LEU A 125 -10.87 -5.93 14.06
CA LEU A 125 -9.61 -6.45 14.59
C LEU A 125 -9.65 -6.47 16.12
N SER A 126 -8.86 -7.34 16.70
CA SER A 126 -8.49 -7.30 18.12
C SER A 126 -7.26 -6.41 18.33
N ALA A 127 -7.05 -5.93 19.56
CA ALA A 127 -5.86 -5.16 19.91
C ALA A 127 -4.56 -5.94 19.60
N ALA A 128 -4.55 -7.26 19.81
CA ALA A 128 -3.42 -8.12 19.46
C ALA A 128 -3.14 -8.14 17.95
N GLN A 129 -4.19 -8.22 17.12
CA GLN A 129 -4.05 -8.19 15.66
C GLN A 129 -3.54 -6.83 15.15
N VAL A 130 -3.99 -5.72 15.73
CA VAL A 130 -3.46 -4.38 15.41
C VAL A 130 -1.96 -4.32 15.72
N MET A 131 -1.54 -4.80 16.89
CA MET A 131 -0.12 -4.83 17.26
C MET A 131 0.72 -5.75 16.36
N GLU A 132 0.19 -6.89 15.92
CA GLU A 132 0.85 -7.76 14.94
C GLU A 132 0.99 -7.07 13.58
N LEU A 133 -0.03 -6.34 13.13
CA LEU A 133 0.03 -5.53 11.91
C LEU A 133 1.09 -4.43 12.01
N VAL A 134 1.12 -3.67 13.12
CA VAL A 134 2.13 -2.63 13.35
C VAL A 134 3.55 -3.21 13.33
N LYS A 135 3.79 -4.32 14.05
CA LYS A 135 5.10 -4.98 14.05
C LYS A 135 5.54 -5.38 12.64
N ARG A 136 4.61 -5.92 11.84
CA ARG A 136 4.87 -6.24 10.44
C ARG A 136 5.18 -4.99 9.61
N MET A 137 4.37 -3.95 9.71
CA MET A 137 4.57 -2.69 8.99
C MET A 137 5.93 -2.04 9.30
N LEU A 138 6.40 -2.13 10.53
CA LEU A 138 7.67 -1.53 10.95
C LEU A 138 8.88 -2.40 10.60
N ALA A 139 8.74 -3.71 10.51
CA ALA A 139 9.84 -4.64 10.24
C ALA A 139 10.52 -4.37 8.88
N THR A 140 9.81 -3.90 7.85
CA THR A 140 10.41 -3.49 6.57
C THR A 140 11.14 -2.16 6.63
N SER A 141 10.75 -1.26 7.55
CA SER A 141 11.34 0.07 7.70
C SER A 141 12.55 0.11 8.65
N GLY A 142 12.74 -0.94 9.46
CA GLY A 142 13.77 -0.99 10.50
C GLY A 142 13.51 -0.05 11.68
N ARG A 143 12.33 0.58 11.75
CA ARG A 143 11.89 1.41 12.87
C ARG A 143 11.35 0.52 14.00
N ARG A 144 11.33 1.06 15.22
CA ARG A 144 10.78 0.40 16.41
C ARG A 144 9.83 1.37 17.11
N ILE A 145 8.89 0.80 17.85
CA ILE A 145 7.93 1.53 18.67
C ILE A 145 7.88 0.86 20.04
N ASP A 146 7.98 1.66 21.10
CA ASP A 146 7.98 1.18 22.49
C ASP A 146 7.44 2.27 23.42
N ILE A 147 7.40 2.00 24.73
CA ILE A 147 6.81 2.93 25.71
C ILE A 147 7.62 4.24 25.82
N SER A 148 8.92 4.22 25.51
CA SER A 148 9.78 5.42 25.49
C SER A 148 9.61 6.23 24.20
N GLN A 149 9.22 5.57 23.10
CA GLN A 149 8.88 6.18 21.80
C GLN A 149 7.47 5.74 21.37
N PRO A 150 6.42 6.34 21.95
CA PRO A 150 5.04 5.88 21.80
C PRO A 150 4.40 6.23 20.46
N PHE A 151 5.14 6.86 19.53
CA PHE A 151 4.69 7.09 18.17
C PHE A 151 5.84 6.90 17.18
N VAL A 152 5.51 6.57 15.94
CA VAL A 152 6.50 6.36 14.88
C VAL A 152 5.92 6.70 13.51
N ASP A 153 6.74 7.35 12.70
CA ASP A 153 6.51 7.56 11.27
C ASP A 153 7.41 6.62 10.46
N ALA A 154 6.83 5.94 9.47
CA ALA A 154 7.54 5.00 8.62
C ALA A 154 7.01 5.01 7.18
N LEU A 155 7.77 4.37 6.30
CA LEU A 155 7.37 4.08 4.93
C LEU A 155 7.10 2.59 4.78
N LEU A 156 5.92 2.27 4.26
CA LEU A 156 5.56 0.92 3.87
C LEU A 156 6.09 0.62 2.45
N PRO A 157 6.25 -0.66 2.10
CA PRO A 157 6.34 -1.10 0.71
C PRO A 157 5.26 -0.41 -0.15
N GLY A 158 5.65 0.05 -1.34
CA GLY A 158 4.78 0.84 -2.22
C GLY A 158 4.76 2.35 -1.95
N GLY A 159 5.58 2.85 -1.01
CA GLY A 159 5.73 4.29 -0.75
C GLY A 159 4.61 4.89 0.11
N HIS A 160 3.76 4.05 0.70
CA HIS A 160 2.69 4.52 1.59
C HIS A 160 3.29 5.01 2.91
N ARG A 161 2.76 6.12 3.41
CA ARG A 161 3.18 6.71 4.68
C ARG A 161 2.40 6.05 5.82
N LEU A 162 3.11 5.61 6.85
CA LEU A 162 2.54 5.04 8.06
C LEU A 162 2.80 5.97 9.23
N HIS A 163 1.76 6.25 10.00
CA HIS A 163 1.86 6.84 11.32
C HIS A 163 1.20 5.91 12.34
N VAL A 164 1.89 5.60 13.43
CA VAL A 164 1.37 4.77 14.52
C VAL A 164 1.54 5.48 15.84
N VAL A 165 0.54 5.39 16.72
CA VAL A 165 0.56 5.88 18.10
C VAL A 165 0.10 4.77 19.05
N LEU A 166 0.93 4.41 20.03
CA LEU A 166 0.63 3.40 21.04
C LEU A 166 -0.45 3.86 22.03
N ASP A 167 -1.09 2.85 22.61
CA ASP A 167 -1.88 2.94 23.84
C ASP A 167 -1.02 3.54 24.96
N GLY A 168 -1.52 4.63 25.56
CA GLY A 168 -0.82 5.46 26.56
C GLY A 168 -0.93 6.97 26.26
N ILE A 169 -1.07 7.33 24.97
CA ILE A 169 -1.34 8.71 24.51
C ILE A 169 -2.76 8.85 23.94
N THR A 170 -3.33 7.75 23.46
CA THR A 170 -4.67 7.63 22.88
C THR A 170 -5.70 7.14 23.90
N ARG A 171 -6.97 7.01 23.50
CA ARG A 171 -8.07 6.55 24.37
C ARG A 171 -8.07 5.02 24.60
N GLY A 172 -6.92 4.44 24.97
CA GLY A 172 -6.79 3.03 25.37
C GLY A 172 -6.61 2.02 24.23
N PHE A 173 -6.15 2.46 23.05
CA PHE A 173 -5.89 1.58 21.90
C PHE A 173 -4.74 2.13 21.04
N THR A 174 -4.04 1.26 20.32
CA THR A 174 -3.06 1.72 19.32
C THR A 174 -3.78 2.26 18.10
N ALA A 175 -3.47 3.51 17.73
CA ALA A 175 -4.01 4.14 16.53
C ALA A 175 -3.04 3.99 15.37
N VAL A 176 -3.57 3.73 14.17
CA VAL A 176 -2.79 3.57 12.94
C VAL A 176 -3.41 4.44 11.85
N ASN A 177 -2.59 5.23 11.17
CA ASN A 177 -2.96 5.92 9.95
C ASN A 177 -2.01 5.51 8.83
N ILE A 178 -2.57 5.09 7.70
CA ILE A 178 -1.82 4.79 6.48
C ILE A 178 -2.34 5.73 5.42
N ARG A 179 -1.47 6.60 4.92
CA ARG A 179 -1.77 7.42 3.75
C ARG A 179 -1.12 6.80 2.54
N LYS A 180 -1.95 6.32 1.62
CA LYS A 180 -1.47 5.67 0.41
C LYS A 180 -0.86 6.69 -0.52
N PHE A 181 0.15 6.23 -1.23
CA PHE A 181 0.70 6.95 -2.36
C PHE A 181 -0.13 6.54 -3.58
N VAL A 182 -1.05 7.41 -4.00
CA VAL A 182 -1.92 7.19 -5.15
C VAL A 182 -1.51 8.15 -6.26
N VAL A 183 -1.01 7.61 -7.36
CA VAL A 183 -0.71 8.40 -8.56
C VAL A 183 -2.01 8.56 -9.36
N LYS A 184 -2.71 9.68 -9.16
CA LYS A 184 -3.93 9.99 -9.93
C LYS A 184 -3.66 10.37 -11.39
N ALA A 185 -2.48 10.91 -11.65
CA ALA A 185 -2.02 11.28 -12.98
C ALA A 185 -0.50 11.14 -13.02
N ALA A 186 -0.01 10.46 -14.05
CA ALA A 186 1.42 10.23 -14.23
C ALA A 186 1.99 11.06 -15.39
N HIS A 187 1.13 11.48 -16.34
CA HIS A 187 1.49 12.31 -17.47
C HIS A 187 0.67 13.60 -17.50
N LEU A 188 1.17 14.61 -18.19
CA LEU A 188 0.42 15.85 -18.42
C LEU A 188 -0.91 15.60 -19.15
N ASP A 189 -0.98 14.59 -20.01
CA ASP A 189 -2.21 14.23 -20.74
C ASP A 189 -3.27 13.61 -19.80
N ASP A 190 -2.85 12.93 -18.74
CA ASP A 190 -3.77 12.42 -17.72
C ASP A 190 -4.44 13.59 -16.98
N LEU A 191 -3.67 14.66 -16.68
CA LEU A 191 -4.23 15.89 -16.09
C LEU A 191 -5.21 16.61 -17.02
N VAL A 192 -4.99 16.52 -18.33
CA VAL A 192 -5.94 17.03 -19.34
C VAL A 192 -7.22 16.19 -19.35
N ALA A 193 -7.09 14.85 -19.35
CA ALA A 193 -8.23 13.94 -19.30
C ALA A 193 -9.07 14.12 -18.02
N LEU A 194 -8.43 14.42 -16.89
CA LEU A 194 -9.07 14.75 -15.62
C LEU A 194 -9.67 16.17 -15.59
N GLY A 195 -9.50 16.97 -16.64
CA GLY A 195 -9.98 18.36 -16.71
C GLY A 195 -9.24 19.32 -15.77
N SER A 196 -8.13 18.89 -15.18
CA SER A 196 -7.33 19.67 -14.23
C SER A 196 -6.34 20.62 -14.92
N LEU A 197 -6.05 20.38 -16.20
CA LEU A 197 -5.13 21.19 -17.00
C LEU A 197 -5.65 21.32 -18.45
N PRO A 198 -5.74 22.52 -19.04
CA PRO A 198 -6.08 22.64 -20.47
C PRO A 198 -4.97 22.06 -21.36
N ALA A 199 -5.35 21.44 -22.48
CA ALA A 199 -4.40 20.86 -23.43
C ALA A 199 -3.29 21.84 -23.91
N PRO A 200 -3.57 23.14 -24.18
CA PRO A 200 -2.51 24.09 -24.52
C PRO A 200 -1.49 24.32 -23.39
N ALA A 201 -1.95 24.31 -22.14
CA ALA A 201 -1.07 24.47 -20.98
C ALA A 201 -0.18 23.22 -20.77
N ALA A 202 -0.75 22.02 -20.99
CA ALA A 202 0.02 20.78 -20.99
C ALA A 202 1.13 20.80 -22.07
N ALA A 203 0.80 21.24 -23.30
CA ALA A 203 1.79 21.36 -24.36
C ALA A 203 2.91 22.36 -24.02
N PHE A 204 2.54 23.52 -23.46
CA PHE A 204 3.49 24.54 -23.04
C PHE A 204 4.44 24.04 -21.94
N LEU A 205 3.91 23.36 -20.92
CA LEU A 205 4.70 22.79 -19.84
C LEU A 205 5.64 21.68 -20.34
N ARG A 206 5.15 20.81 -21.23
CA ARG A 206 5.97 19.76 -21.85
C ARG A 206 7.15 20.36 -22.62
N ALA A 207 6.90 21.39 -23.42
CA ALA A 207 7.96 22.11 -24.14
C ALA A 207 8.94 22.80 -23.19
N SER A 208 8.45 23.36 -22.07
CA SER A 208 9.29 24.00 -21.06
C SER A 208 10.24 23.01 -20.38
N VAL A 209 9.76 21.81 -20.04
CA VAL A 209 10.59 20.72 -19.49
C VAL A 209 11.60 20.24 -20.53
N ALA A 210 11.18 20.00 -21.77
CA ALA A 210 12.07 19.54 -22.85
C ALA A 210 13.17 20.57 -23.16
N ALA A 211 12.89 21.86 -23.02
CA ALA A 211 13.84 22.95 -23.18
C ALA A 211 14.78 23.15 -21.96
N GLY A 212 14.58 22.40 -20.87
CA GLY A 212 15.40 22.51 -19.65
C GLY A 212 15.12 23.79 -18.84
N LEU A 213 13.91 24.35 -18.92
CA LEU A 213 13.53 25.51 -18.13
C LEU A 213 13.27 25.11 -16.67
N ASN A 214 13.56 26.04 -15.76
CA ASN A 214 13.24 25.88 -14.34
C ASN A 214 11.73 26.06 -14.12
N VAL A 215 11.07 25.03 -13.60
CA VAL A 215 9.63 25.05 -13.29
C VAL A 215 9.45 24.88 -11.79
N LEU A 216 8.73 25.82 -11.15
CA LEU A 216 8.34 25.74 -9.75
C LEU A 216 6.84 25.43 -9.66
N VAL A 217 6.48 24.33 -9.01
CA VAL A 217 5.09 23.98 -8.71
C VAL A 217 4.77 24.41 -7.28
N SER A 218 3.82 25.32 -7.12
CA SER A 218 3.40 25.86 -5.82
C SER A 218 1.89 25.76 -5.61
N GLY A 219 1.43 25.88 -4.36
CA GLY A 219 0.02 25.72 -4.00
C GLY A 219 -0.17 25.22 -2.56
N GLY A 220 -1.41 25.26 -2.07
CA GLY A 220 -1.78 24.81 -0.73
C GLY A 220 -1.52 23.32 -0.48
N THR A 221 -1.62 22.89 0.77
CA THR A 221 -1.59 21.47 1.13
C THR A 221 -2.69 20.73 0.36
N GLN A 222 -2.39 19.52 -0.14
CA GLN A 222 -3.29 18.71 -0.98
C GLN A 222 -3.75 19.33 -2.32
N ALA A 223 -3.17 20.45 -2.78
CA ALA A 223 -3.51 21.05 -4.07
C ALA A 223 -2.99 20.30 -5.32
N GLY A 224 -2.54 19.05 -5.19
CA GLY A 224 -2.03 18.25 -6.32
C GLY A 224 -0.59 18.58 -6.77
N LYS A 225 0.21 19.28 -5.95
CA LYS A 225 1.60 19.66 -6.31
C LYS A 225 2.46 18.46 -6.71
N THR A 226 2.51 17.42 -5.88
CA THR A 226 3.29 16.20 -6.15
C THR A 226 2.79 15.51 -7.42
N THR A 227 1.47 15.51 -7.66
CA THR A 227 0.86 14.95 -8.88
C THR A 227 1.32 15.71 -10.13
N MET A 228 1.28 17.04 -10.10
CA MET A 228 1.79 17.87 -11.20
C MET A 228 3.29 17.67 -11.41
N LEU A 229 4.07 17.56 -10.32
CA LEU A 229 5.51 17.35 -10.41
C LEU A 229 5.86 15.98 -11.01
N ASN A 230 5.11 14.93 -10.67
CA ASN A 230 5.21 13.61 -11.33
C ASN A 230 4.87 13.70 -12.84
N ALA A 231 3.79 14.40 -13.20
CA ALA A 231 3.40 14.59 -14.60
C ALA A 231 4.48 15.35 -15.41
N LEU A 232 5.12 16.35 -14.80
CA LEU A 232 6.25 17.06 -15.40
C LEU A 232 7.51 16.19 -15.48
N ALA A 233 7.78 15.37 -14.45
CA ALA A 233 8.90 14.46 -14.44
C ALA A 233 8.83 13.44 -15.59
N ALA A 234 7.63 12.95 -15.92
CA ALA A 234 7.40 12.08 -17.07
C ALA A 234 7.68 12.76 -18.43
N ALA A 235 7.72 14.10 -18.49
CA ALA A 235 8.07 14.85 -19.69
C ALA A 235 9.58 15.08 -19.87
N ILE A 236 10.41 14.66 -18.90
CA ILE A 236 11.87 14.78 -19.00
C ILE A 236 12.40 13.87 -20.11
N PRO A 237 13.20 14.39 -21.07
CA PRO A 237 13.79 13.56 -22.12
C PRO A 237 14.69 12.45 -21.55
N GLY A 238 14.52 11.20 -22.00
CA GLY A 238 15.22 10.02 -21.47
C GLY A 238 16.76 10.02 -21.63
N GLY A 239 17.34 10.99 -22.34
CA GLY A 239 18.79 11.20 -22.39
C GLY A 239 19.35 12.03 -21.23
N GLN A 240 18.51 12.59 -20.36
CA GLN A 240 18.94 13.47 -19.28
C GLN A 240 19.20 12.71 -17.97
N ARG A 241 20.23 13.10 -17.23
CA ARG A 241 20.47 12.58 -15.89
C ARG A 241 19.59 13.32 -14.87
N VAL A 242 18.78 12.58 -14.12
CA VAL A 242 17.88 13.13 -13.09
C VAL A 242 18.40 12.79 -11.69
N ILE A 243 18.37 13.79 -10.81
CA ILE A 243 18.66 13.66 -9.38
C ILE A 243 17.46 14.22 -8.64
N SER A 244 16.79 13.39 -7.84
CA SER A 244 15.75 13.86 -6.91
C SER A 244 16.30 13.92 -5.49
N VAL A 245 15.86 14.95 -4.77
CA VAL A 245 16.15 15.13 -3.34
C VAL A 245 14.81 15.29 -2.66
N GLU A 246 14.43 14.27 -1.91
CA GLU A 246 13.11 14.17 -1.29
C GLU A 246 13.29 13.67 0.14
N GLU A 247 12.54 14.26 1.07
CA GLU A 247 12.44 13.72 2.43
C GLU A 247 11.68 12.38 2.41
N VAL A 248 10.63 12.31 1.59
CA VAL A 248 9.83 11.13 1.32
C VAL A 248 9.76 10.93 -0.19
N PHE A 249 10.19 9.76 -0.67
CA PHE A 249 10.18 9.42 -2.09
C PHE A 249 8.73 9.31 -2.60
N GLU A 250 8.29 10.32 -3.32
CA GLU A 250 6.98 10.42 -3.95
C GLU A 250 7.08 10.59 -5.48
N LEU A 251 8.27 10.84 -6.02
CA LEU A 251 8.46 10.97 -7.46
C LEU A 251 8.74 9.62 -8.14
N ASP A 252 7.99 9.34 -9.19
CA ASP A 252 8.14 8.14 -10.00
C ASP A 252 8.76 8.48 -11.36
N PHE A 253 10.01 8.07 -11.54
CA PHE A 253 10.77 8.28 -12.77
C PHE A 253 10.78 7.06 -13.69
N ARG A 254 10.14 5.94 -13.33
CA ARG A 254 10.20 4.68 -14.10
C ARG A 254 9.70 4.86 -15.54
N GLN A 255 8.79 5.80 -15.76
CA GLN A 255 8.17 6.07 -17.06
C GLN A 255 9.13 6.76 -18.05
N THR A 256 10.23 7.35 -17.57
CA THR A 256 11.24 8.01 -18.41
C THR A 256 12.34 7.05 -18.91
N GLY A 257 12.37 5.81 -18.40
CA GLY A 257 13.47 4.86 -18.64
C GLY A 257 14.78 5.21 -17.92
N LEU A 258 14.75 6.20 -17.02
CA LEU A 258 15.94 6.70 -16.31
C LEU A 258 16.23 5.90 -15.03
N ALA A 259 17.51 5.60 -14.81
CA ALA A 259 18.00 5.13 -13.52
C ALA A 259 18.18 6.32 -12.57
N VAL A 260 17.33 6.41 -11.55
CA VAL A 260 17.44 7.46 -10.51
C VAL A 260 18.14 6.90 -9.29
N GLY A 261 19.26 7.51 -8.92
CA GLY A 261 19.99 7.19 -7.69
C GLY A 261 19.40 7.97 -6.51
N PRO A 262 18.92 7.31 -5.44
CA PRO A 262 18.40 8.03 -4.28
C PRO A 262 19.54 8.77 -3.56
N CYS A 263 19.39 10.08 -3.37
CA CYS A 263 20.28 10.85 -2.53
C CYS A 263 19.70 10.87 -1.10
N ARG A 264 20.25 10.05 -0.20
CA ARG A 264 19.91 10.12 1.23
C ARG A 264 20.78 11.16 1.92
N THR A 265 20.19 12.23 2.44
CA THR A 265 20.81 13.00 3.51
C THR A 265 20.91 12.09 4.74
N ARG A 266 22.13 11.70 5.11
CA ARG A 266 22.36 11.11 6.44
C ARG A 266 22.07 12.21 7.46
N GLU A 267 20.91 12.14 8.14
CA GLU A 267 20.75 12.84 9.41
C GLU A 267 21.86 12.35 10.34
N ARG A 268 22.80 13.25 10.68
CA ARG A 268 23.70 13.00 11.80
C ARG A 268 22.81 12.90 13.03
N GLN A 269 22.71 11.71 13.62
CA GLN A 269 22.27 11.58 14.99
C GLN A 269 23.21 12.43 15.84
N THR A 270 22.76 13.62 16.24
CA THR A 270 23.42 14.42 17.25
C THR A 270 23.24 13.70 18.59
N HIS A 271 24.11 12.74 18.88
CA HIS A 271 24.35 12.31 20.24
C HIS A 271 25.42 13.23 20.84
N SER A 272 24.95 14.21 21.60
CA SER A 272 25.66 14.68 22.79
C SER A 272 24.58 14.98 23.83
N PRO A 273 24.73 14.44 25.03
CA PRO A 273 25.04 15.37 26.10
C PRO A 273 26.21 14.90 26.98
N VAL A 274 26.77 15.91 27.63
CA VAL A 274 27.74 15.94 28.74
C VAL A 274 27.52 14.83 29.76
#